data_AF-A0A3M1IW70-F1
#
_entry.id   AF-A0A3M1IW70-F1
#
_cell.length_a   1.000
_cell.length_b   1.000
_cell.length_c   1.000
_cell.angle_alpha   90.00
_cell.angle_beta   90.00
_cell.angle_gamma   90.00
#
_symmetry.space_group_name_H-M   'P 1'
#
loop_
_entity.id
_entity.type
_entity.pdbx_description
1 polymer ?
#
loop_
_entity_poly.entity_id
_entity_poly.type
_entity_poly.pdbx_seq_one_letter_code
_entity_poly.pdbx_strand_id
1 'polypeptide(L)'
;MMKGLQKWGGIAALYEALAYIIGIVGFLVVVNISEIGDPLQKVAAIIENQGLLSLLHLIVYVVWGASLVVLTLALHERLRGHSSATARTATAFGLIWSVLVIASGMVYNVGMETVASMYDQNPEQAATIWLAIESIFNGLGGGVEVVGGIWVTLLSVTALQNGTLPRAFSLFGFVVGAAGLITVVPALGEIGGMVFGLTQIVWFAWLGITLLQQPKSAIQDVPSPAFG
;
A
#
# COMPACT_ATOMS: atom_id res chain seq x y z
N MET A 1 -20.41 -17.16 -4.54
CA MET A 1 -19.97 -15.93 -3.83
C MET A 1 -18.51 -15.57 -4.12
N MET A 2 -17.58 -16.54 -4.22
CA MET A 2 -16.14 -16.35 -4.50
C MET A 2 -15.75 -15.50 -5.72
N LYS A 3 -16.56 -15.49 -6.80
CA LYS A 3 -16.30 -14.62 -7.97
C LYS A 3 -16.36 -13.12 -7.62
N GLY A 4 -17.15 -12.75 -6.63
CA GLY A 4 -17.31 -11.36 -6.20
C GLY A 4 -16.05 -10.84 -5.51
N LEU A 5 -15.53 -11.58 -4.52
CA LEU A 5 -14.40 -11.12 -3.72
C LEU A 5 -13.11 -11.02 -4.56
N GLN A 6 -12.85 -11.96 -5.47
CA GLN A 6 -11.68 -11.86 -6.38
C GLN A 6 -11.77 -10.64 -7.29
N LYS A 7 -12.98 -10.33 -7.81
CA LYS A 7 -13.20 -9.13 -8.62
C LYS A 7 -12.91 -7.86 -7.81
N TRP A 8 -13.43 -7.78 -6.59
CA TRP A 8 -13.18 -6.64 -5.70
C TRP A 8 -11.72 -6.53 -5.28
N GLY A 9 -11.04 -7.65 -5.01
CA GLY A 9 -9.60 -7.66 -4.78
C GLY A 9 -8.81 -7.15 -5.99
N GLY A 10 -9.22 -7.54 -7.20
CA GLY A 10 -8.61 -7.03 -8.43
C GLY A 10 -8.78 -5.52 -8.60
N ILE A 11 -9.98 -5.00 -8.34
CA ILE A 11 -10.26 -3.54 -8.36
C ILE A 11 -9.44 -2.82 -7.27
N ALA A 12 -9.39 -3.37 -6.06
CA ALA A 12 -8.61 -2.82 -4.96
C ALA A 12 -7.12 -2.73 -5.32
N ALA A 13 -6.53 -3.78 -5.87
CA ALA A 13 -5.13 -3.76 -6.32
C ALA A 13 -4.87 -2.71 -7.41
N LEU A 14 -5.78 -2.55 -8.39
CA LEU A 14 -5.64 -1.50 -9.39
C LEU A 14 -5.74 -0.09 -8.80
N TYR A 15 -6.63 0.11 -7.84
CA TYR A 15 -6.72 1.36 -7.09
C TYR A 15 -5.43 1.62 -6.29
N GLU A 16 -4.89 0.61 -5.62
CA GLU A 16 -3.64 0.74 -4.86
C GLU A 16 -2.48 1.17 -5.76
N ALA A 17 -2.35 0.61 -6.97
CA ALA A 17 -1.38 1.05 -7.97
C ALA A 17 -1.60 2.52 -8.40
N LEU A 18 -2.85 2.91 -8.66
CA LEU A 18 -3.19 4.28 -9.03
C LEU A 18 -2.89 5.27 -7.90
N ALA A 19 -3.20 4.90 -6.67
CA ALA A 19 -2.97 5.73 -5.50
C ALA A 19 -1.47 5.95 -5.23
N TYR A 20 -0.59 4.97 -5.50
CA TYR A 20 0.86 5.19 -5.50
C TYR A 20 1.28 6.27 -6.51
N ILE A 21 0.73 6.22 -7.74
CA ILE A 21 1.01 7.22 -8.77
C ILE A 21 0.52 8.60 -8.33
N ILE A 22 -0.70 8.68 -7.78
CA ILE A 22 -1.26 9.91 -7.21
C ILE A 22 -0.36 10.44 -6.08
N GLY A 23 0.12 9.57 -5.19
CA GLY A 23 0.99 9.95 -4.09
C GLY A 23 2.33 10.50 -4.56
N ILE A 24 3.00 9.82 -5.50
CA ILE A 24 4.28 10.28 -6.08
C ILE A 24 4.10 11.65 -6.74
N VAL A 25 3.07 11.82 -7.59
CA VAL A 25 2.84 13.10 -8.27
C VAL A 25 2.43 14.18 -7.27
N GLY A 26 1.48 13.89 -6.38
CA GLY A 26 0.94 14.84 -5.43
C GLY A 26 1.98 15.32 -4.41
N PHE A 27 2.69 14.40 -3.76
CA PHE A 27 3.64 14.76 -2.71
C PHE A 27 4.98 15.24 -3.25
N LEU A 28 5.55 14.60 -4.29
CA LEU A 28 6.92 14.91 -4.73
C LEU A 28 6.99 15.93 -5.86
N VAL A 29 5.95 16.03 -6.69
CA VAL A 29 5.95 16.94 -7.85
C VAL A 29 5.13 18.19 -7.60
N VAL A 30 3.93 18.05 -7.04
CA VAL A 30 2.99 19.17 -6.88
C VAL A 30 3.27 19.97 -5.59
N VAL A 31 3.29 19.30 -4.44
CA VAL A 31 3.40 19.98 -3.14
C VAL A 31 4.86 20.09 -2.66
N ASN A 32 5.62 19.00 -2.78
CA ASN A 32 7.06 18.91 -2.53
C ASN A 32 7.57 19.52 -1.20
N ILE A 33 6.82 19.33 -0.11
CA ILE A 33 7.20 19.82 1.22
C ILE A 33 8.31 18.99 1.89
N SER A 34 8.61 17.80 1.36
CA SER A 34 9.65 16.90 1.89
C SER A 34 11.07 17.49 1.77
N GLU A 35 11.30 18.36 0.79
CA GLU A 35 12.58 19.04 0.56
C GLU A 35 12.82 20.23 1.49
N ILE A 36 11.81 20.64 2.27
CA ILE A 36 11.93 21.77 3.19
C ILE A 36 12.58 21.29 4.49
N GLY A 37 13.85 21.63 4.67
CA GLY A 37 14.62 21.26 5.86
C GLY A 37 14.34 22.10 7.10
N ASP A 38 13.89 23.35 6.93
CA ASP A 38 13.55 24.23 8.06
C ASP A 38 12.15 23.90 8.61
N PRO A 39 12.01 23.50 9.89
CA PRO A 39 10.72 23.07 10.44
C PRO A 39 9.64 24.16 10.42
N LEU A 40 10.01 25.43 10.57
CA LEU A 40 9.05 26.53 10.59
C LEU A 40 8.50 26.80 9.18
N GLN A 41 9.38 26.87 8.18
CA GLN A 41 8.99 26.98 6.77
C GLN A 41 8.15 25.78 6.33
N LYS A 42 8.48 24.57 6.80
CA LYS A 42 7.72 23.37 6.47
C LYS A 42 6.28 23.43 6.98
N VAL A 43 6.08 23.88 8.23
CA VAL A 43 4.73 24.10 8.78
C VAL A 43 3.98 25.18 8.01
N ALA A 44 4.62 26.28 7.64
CA ALA A 44 3.99 27.31 6.82
C ALA A 44 3.49 26.75 5.48
N ALA A 45 4.32 25.96 4.81
CA ALA A 45 3.96 25.31 3.54
C ALA A 45 2.85 24.26 3.70
N ILE A 46 2.82 23.55 4.83
CA ILE A 46 1.72 22.62 5.17
C ILE A 46 0.41 23.37 5.31
N ILE A 47 0.39 24.52 5.99
CA ILE A 47 -0.82 25.34 6.17
C ILE A 47 -1.29 25.89 4.82
N GLU A 48 -0.37 26.39 3.99
CA GLU A 48 -0.67 26.89 2.65
C GLU A 48 -1.30 25.80 1.76
N ASN A 49 -0.84 24.56 1.88
CA ASN A 49 -1.30 23.42 1.08
C ASN A 49 -2.28 22.50 1.80
N GLN A 50 -2.83 22.91 2.95
CA GLN A 50 -3.53 22.02 3.88
C GLN A 50 -4.67 21.25 3.22
N GLY A 51 -5.49 21.94 2.42
CA GLY A 51 -6.62 21.29 1.73
C GLY A 51 -6.19 20.17 0.78
N LEU A 52 -5.14 20.41 -0.02
CA LEU A 52 -4.61 19.41 -0.96
C LEU A 52 -3.92 18.27 -0.21
N LEU A 53 -3.10 18.59 0.80
CA LEU A 53 -2.43 17.59 1.63
C LEU A 53 -3.44 16.70 2.36
N SER A 54 -4.54 17.25 2.87
CA SER A 54 -5.60 16.48 3.52
C SER A 54 -6.28 15.52 2.55
N LEU A 55 -6.57 15.99 1.33
CA LEU A 55 -7.16 15.16 0.29
C LEU A 55 -6.21 14.03 -0.15
N LEU A 56 -4.92 14.35 -0.34
CA LEU A 56 -3.91 13.36 -0.70
C LEU A 56 -3.81 12.29 0.39
N HIS A 57 -3.68 12.66 1.66
CA HIS A 57 -3.61 11.68 2.76
C HIS A 57 -4.88 10.84 2.90
N LEU A 58 -6.06 11.42 2.64
CA LEU A 58 -7.30 10.66 2.62
C LEU A 58 -7.28 9.57 1.52
N ILE A 59 -6.89 9.93 0.30
CA ILE A 59 -6.90 9.01 -0.84
C ILE A 59 -5.79 7.96 -0.70
N VAL A 60 -4.55 8.40 -0.48
CA VAL A 60 -3.37 7.53 -0.61
C VAL A 60 -2.98 6.81 0.68
N TYR A 61 -3.53 7.19 1.83
CA TYR A 61 -3.35 6.45 3.09
C TYR A 61 -4.65 5.80 3.58
N VAL A 62 -5.71 6.59 3.81
CA VAL A 62 -6.92 6.07 4.47
C VAL A 62 -7.71 5.15 3.56
N VAL A 63 -8.09 5.63 2.37
CA VAL A 63 -8.83 4.83 1.38
C VAL A 63 -7.95 3.72 0.81
N TRP A 64 -6.64 3.98 0.68
CA TRP A 64 -5.65 2.96 0.31
C TRP A 64 -5.61 1.80 1.29
N GLY A 65 -5.43 2.07 2.59
CA GLY A 65 -5.36 1.00 3.59
C GLY A 65 -6.68 0.24 3.72
N ALA A 66 -7.82 0.91 3.55
CA ALA A 66 -9.13 0.25 3.50
C ALA A 66 -9.27 -0.67 2.27
N SER A 67 -8.74 -0.25 1.11
CA SER A 67 -8.69 -1.08 -0.10
C SER A 67 -7.79 -2.30 0.10
N LEU A 68 -6.65 -2.13 0.79
CA LEU A 68 -5.75 -3.22 1.12
C LEU A 68 -6.40 -4.29 2.01
N VAL A 69 -7.38 -3.93 2.87
CA VAL A 69 -8.17 -4.94 3.61
C VAL A 69 -8.92 -5.84 2.64
N VAL A 70 -9.60 -5.26 1.65
CA VAL A 70 -10.36 -6.01 0.64
C VAL A 70 -9.43 -6.91 -0.18
N LEU A 71 -8.29 -6.37 -0.64
CA LEU A 71 -7.28 -7.13 -1.37
C LEU A 71 -6.73 -8.27 -0.53
N THR A 72 -6.38 -8.02 0.73
CA THR A 72 -5.83 -9.01 1.66
C THR A 72 -6.78 -10.18 1.87
N LEU A 73 -8.08 -9.90 2.04
CA LEU A 73 -9.10 -10.95 2.19
C LEU A 73 -9.32 -11.73 0.88
N ALA A 74 -9.28 -11.06 -0.28
CA ALA A 74 -9.34 -11.74 -1.56
C ALA A 74 -8.13 -12.68 -1.76
N LEU A 75 -6.93 -12.24 -1.38
CA LEU A 75 -5.72 -13.04 -1.43
C LEU A 75 -5.75 -14.20 -0.43
N HIS A 76 -6.33 -14.01 0.76
CA HIS A 76 -6.51 -15.08 1.72
C HIS A 76 -7.26 -16.28 1.10
N GLU A 77 -8.37 -16.03 0.43
CA GLU A 77 -9.10 -17.09 -0.30
C GLU A 77 -8.26 -17.67 -1.44
N ARG A 78 -7.66 -16.79 -2.26
CA ARG A 78 -6.91 -17.19 -3.45
C ARG A 78 -5.72 -18.10 -3.11
N LEU A 79 -5.06 -17.82 -1.99
CA LEU A 79 -3.87 -18.52 -1.51
C LEU A 79 -4.17 -19.71 -0.59
N ARG A 80 -5.44 -20.14 -0.50
CA ARG A 80 -5.88 -21.27 0.34
C ARG A 80 -5.63 -21.06 1.84
N GLY A 81 -5.93 -19.85 2.33
CA GLY A 81 -5.77 -19.41 3.71
C GLY A 81 -6.27 -20.37 4.79
N HIS A 82 -7.35 -21.09 4.53
CA HIS A 82 -7.89 -22.08 5.47
C HIS A 82 -6.96 -23.29 5.72
N SER A 83 -6.08 -23.61 4.77
CA SER A 83 -5.21 -24.80 4.80
C SER A 83 -3.72 -24.49 4.88
N SER A 84 -3.31 -23.25 4.60
CA SER A 84 -1.90 -22.83 4.61
C SER A 84 -1.62 -21.88 5.78
N ALA A 85 -0.75 -22.31 6.70
CA ALA A 85 -0.32 -21.47 7.81
C ALA A 85 0.34 -20.17 7.30
N THR A 86 1.22 -20.28 6.30
CA THR A 86 1.90 -19.13 5.68
C THR A 86 0.91 -18.15 5.04
N ALA A 87 -0.15 -18.64 4.40
CA ALA A 87 -1.21 -17.80 3.86
C ALA A 87 -1.95 -17.01 4.97
N ARG A 88 -2.24 -17.64 6.11
CA ARG A 88 -2.84 -16.95 7.27
C ARG A 88 -1.91 -15.89 7.85
N THR A 89 -0.62 -16.21 7.98
CA THR A 89 0.37 -15.24 8.45
C THR A 89 0.49 -14.06 7.48
N ALA A 90 0.53 -14.30 6.17
CA ALA A 90 0.49 -13.24 5.17
C ALA A 90 -0.78 -12.37 5.33
N THR A 91 -1.93 -13.00 5.55
CA THR A 91 -3.20 -12.27 5.78
C THR A 91 -3.12 -11.36 6.99
N ALA A 92 -2.58 -11.87 8.11
CA ALA A 92 -2.40 -11.07 9.32
C ALA A 92 -1.51 -9.84 9.06
N PHE A 93 -0.38 -10.01 8.38
CA PHE A 93 0.51 -8.89 8.03
C PHE A 93 -0.15 -7.89 7.07
N GLY A 94 -0.95 -8.34 6.10
CA GLY A 94 -1.71 -7.44 5.21
C GLY A 94 -2.71 -6.57 5.99
N LEU A 95 -3.45 -7.16 6.93
CA LEU A 95 -4.39 -6.43 7.78
C LEU A 95 -3.68 -5.47 8.75
N ILE A 96 -2.56 -5.88 9.34
CA ILE A 96 -1.73 -5.00 10.18
C ILE A 96 -1.26 -3.81 9.36
N TRP A 97 -0.75 -4.04 8.15
CA TRP A 97 -0.28 -2.97 7.29
C TRP A 97 -1.40 -2.01 6.91
N SER A 98 -2.59 -2.52 6.56
CA SER A 98 -3.78 -1.69 6.34
C SER A 98 -4.06 -0.74 7.50
N VAL A 99 -4.08 -1.25 8.73
CA VAL A 99 -4.35 -0.45 9.93
C VAL A 99 -3.26 0.60 10.13
N LEU A 100 -2.00 0.22 9.97
CA LEU A 100 -0.86 1.12 10.10
C LEU A 100 -0.90 2.28 9.11
N VAL A 101 -1.21 2.01 7.84
CA VAL A 101 -1.32 3.04 6.79
C VAL A 101 -2.51 3.96 7.04
N ILE A 102 -3.67 3.41 7.44
CA ILE A 102 -4.84 4.23 7.83
C ILE A 102 -4.49 5.15 8.99
N ALA A 103 -3.88 4.59 10.05
CA ALA A 103 -3.51 5.35 11.23
C ALA A 103 -2.50 6.45 10.90
N SER A 104 -1.51 6.15 10.05
CA SER A 104 -0.53 7.13 9.56
C SER A 104 -1.24 8.32 8.87
N GLY A 105 -2.11 8.06 7.89
CA GLY A 105 -2.87 9.13 7.22
C GLY A 105 -3.77 9.95 8.15
N MET A 106 -4.42 9.30 9.12
CA MET A 106 -5.24 9.99 10.12
C MET A 106 -4.41 10.88 11.05
N VAL A 107 -3.26 10.38 11.54
CA VAL A 107 -2.33 11.14 12.38
C VAL A 107 -1.85 12.38 11.64
N TYR A 108 -1.50 12.24 10.35
CA TYR A 108 -1.08 13.39 9.55
C TYR A 108 -2.19 14.44 9.43
N ASN A 109 -3.41 14.03 9.08
CA ASN A 109 -4.54 14.94 8.92
C ASN A 109 -4.91 15.69 10.21
N VAL A 110 -5.06 14.97 11.32
CA VAL A 110 -5.35 15.58 12.63
C VAL A 110 -4.18 16.44 13.10
N GLY A 111 -2.95 15.99 12.82
CA GLY A 111 -1.74 16.71 13.16
C GLY A 111 -1.61 18.04 12.43
N MET A 112 -1.92 18.09 11.14
CA MET A 112 -1.94 19.34 10.37
C MET A 112 -2.92 20.35 10.96
N GLU A 113 -4.14 19.92 11.30
CA GLU A 113 -5.15 20.79 11.91
C GLU A 113 -4.68 21.33 13.27
N THR A 114 -4.08 20.46 14.08
CA THR A 114 -3.50 20.83 15.38
C THR A 114 -2.46 21.93 15.22
N VAL A 115 -1.49 21.73 14.32
CA VAL A 115 -0.40 22.68 14.10
C VAL A 115 -0.90 23.98 13.45
N ALA A 116 -1.84 23.90 12.51
CA ALA A 116 -2.46 25.08 11.89
C ALA A 116 -3.17 25.97 12.95
N SER A 117 -3.89 25.37 13.89
CA SER A 117 -4.59 26.11 14.95
C SER A 117 -3.66 26.84 15.93
N MET A 118 -2.41 26.37 16.07
CA MET A 118 -1.41 26.93 16.99
C MET A 118 -0.47 27.93 16.32
N TYR A 119 -0.34 27.89 14.99
CA TYR A 119 0.70 28.59 14.25
C TYR A 119 0.68 30.10 14.47
N ASP A 120 -0.49 30.74 14.43
CA ASP A 120 -0.61 32.19 14.61
C ASP A 120 -0.21 32.67 16.02
N GLN A 121 -0.31 31.79 17.02
CA GLN A 121 -0.04 32.12 18.43
C GLN A 121 1.41 31.82 18.81
N ASN A 122 1.94 30.69 18.34
CA ASN A 122 3.29 30.25 18.65
C ASN A 122 3.86 29.36 17.53
N PRO A 123 4.46 29.97 16.48
CA PRO A 123 4.99 29.23 15.34
C PRO A 123 6.11 28.24 15.70
N GLU A 124 6.98 28.57 16.67
CA GLU A 124 8.07 27.69 17.11
C GLU A 124 7.54 26.44 17.81
N GLN A 125 6.52 26.59 18.66
CA GLN A 125 5.87 25.47 19.30
C GLN A 125 5.14 24.59 18.27
N ALA A 126 4.46 25.20 17.31
CA ALA A 126 3.78 24.50 16.22
C ALA A 126 4.79 23.65 15.40
N ALA A 127 5.96 24.21 15.07
CA ALA A 127 7.05 23.49 14.39
C ALA A 127 7.59 22.31 15.23
N THR A 128 7.76 22.50 16.54
CA THR A 128 8.21 21.43 17.44
C THR A 128 7.20 20.28 17.51
N ILE A 129 5.91 20.60 17.63
CA ILE A 129 4.83 19.61 17.64
C ILE A 129 4.76 18.88 16.30
N TRP A 130 4.95 19.60 15.19
CA TRP A 130 4.99 18.99 13.87
C TRP A 130 6.09 17.92 13.74
N LEU A 131 7.30 18.15 14.26
CA LEU A 131 8.36 17.15 14.24
C LEU A 131 7.97 15.85 14.95
N ALA A 132 7.24 15.96 16.08
CA ALA A 132 6.74 14.79 16.80
C ALA A 132 5.66 14.05 16.00
N ILE A 133 4.71 14.78 15.41
CA ILE A 133 3.66 14.21 14.55
C ILE A 133 4.27 13.51 13.34
N GLU A 134 5.19 14.17 12.64
CA GLU A 134 5.88 13.64 11.46
C GLU A 134 6.66 12.36 11.81
N SER A 135 7.33 12.33 12.96
CA SER A 135 8.04 11.13 13.43
C SER A 135 7.09 9.95 13.64
N ILE A 136 5.92 10.18 14.23
CA ILE A 136 4.89 9.14 14.43
C ILE A 136 4.31 8.70 13.09
N PHE A 137 3.95 9.64 12.22
CA PHE A 137 3.47 9.38 10.86
C PHE A 137 4.43 8.48 10.09
N ASN A 138 5.72 8.84 10.08
CA ASN A 138 6.76 8.09 9.40
C ASN A 138 6.94 6.69 9.98
N GLY A 139 6.99 6.57 11.31
CA GLY A 139 7.18 5.29 12.00
C GLY A 139 6.02 4.31 11.86
N LEU A 140 4.79 4.80 11.70
CA LEU A 140 3.61 3.94 11.47
C LEU A 140 3.59 3.33 10.08
N GLY A 141 4.11 4.04 9.07
CA GLY A 141 4.04 3.59 7.68
C GLY A 141 4.11 4.72 6.65
N GLY A 142 4.31 5.97 7.09
CA GLY A 142 4.56 7.11 6.20
C GLY A 142 5.99 7.16 5.64
N GLY A 143 6.95 6.50 6.29
CA GLY A 143 8.37 6.56 5.92
C GLY A 143 9.10 5.21 5.95
N VAL A 144 8.43 4.10 6.27
CA VAL A 144 9.01 2.75 6.22
C VAL A 144 8.03 1.74 5.65
N GLU A 145 8.55 0.79 4.87
CA GLU A 145 7.75 -0.17 4.10
C GLU A 145 7.90 -1.61 4.60
N VAL A 146 8.53 -1.79 5.76
CA VAL A 146 8.93 -3.11 6.28
C VAL A 146 7.76 -4.08 6.40
N VAL A 147 6.60 -3.62 6.87
CA VAL A 147 5.41 -4.48 7.04
C VAL A 147 4.85 -4.91 5.69
N GLY A 148 4.80 -4.01 4.71
CA GLY A 148 4.47 -4.32 3.32
C GLY A 148 5.47 -5.27 2.67
N GLY A 149 6.77 -5.09 2.95
CA GLY A 149 7.84 -5.98 2.51
C GLY A 149 7.67 -7.42 3.03
N ILE A 150 7.36 -7.57 4.33
CA ILE A 150 7.04 -8.87 4.94
C ILE A 150 5.80 -9.47 4.26
N TRP A 151 4.74 -8.69 4.11
CA TRP A 151 3.49 -9.12 3.49
C TRP A 151 3.70 -9.68 2.08
N VAL A 152 4.33 -8.91 1.18
CA VAL A 152 4.57 -9.35 -0.20
C VAL A 152 5.51 -10.56 -0.26
N THR A 153 6.52 -10.63 0.62
CA THR A 153 7.41 -11.80 0.69
C THR A 153 6.63 -13.06 1.06
N LEU A 154 5.79 -13.00 2.10
CA LEU A 154 4.97 -14.14 2.53
C LEU A 154 3.95 -14.55 1.48
N LEU A 155 3.32 -13.59 0.79
CA LEU A 155 2.43 -13.87 -0.34
C LEU A 155 3.17 -14.60 -1.46
N SER A 156 4.39 -14.15 -1.78
CA SER A 156 5.23 -14.73 -2.83
C SER A 156 5.63 -16.18 -2.52
N VAL A 157 6.07 -16.44 -1.28
CA VAL A 157 6.35 -17.80 -0.79
C VAL A 157 5.12 -18.69 -0.91
N THR A 158 3.98 -18.21 -0.39
CA THR A 158 2.73 -18.97 -0.38
C THR A 158 2.23 -19.27 -1.80
N ALA A 159 2.33 -18.29 -2.70
CA ALA A 159 1.91 -18.44 -4.08
C ALA A 159 2.74 -19.48 -4.84
N LEU A 160 4.05 -19.54 -4.59
CA LEU A 160 4.92 -20.59 -5.15
C LEU A 160 4.62 -21.98 -4.56
N GLN A 161 4.40 -22.06 -3.25
CA GLN A 161 4.07 -23.32 -2.57
C GLN A 161 2.76 -23.93 -3.09
N ASN A 162 1.75 -23.08 -3.29
CA ASN A 162 0.39 -23.53 -3.63
C ASN A 162 0.08 -23.50 -5.13
N GLY A 163 0.97 -22.94 -5.96
CA GLY A 163 0.74 -22.78 -7.41
C GLY A 163 -0.46 -21.89 -7.74
N THR A 164 -0.78 -20.92 -6.88
CA THR A 164 -2.02 -20.13 -6.94
C THR A 164 -1.89 -18.84 -7.76
N LEU A 165 -0.66 -18.38 -8.01
CA LEU A 165 -0.34 -17.24 -8.88
C LEU A 165 0.79 -17.63 -9.84
N PRO A 166 0.98 -16.88 -10.96
CA PRO A 166 2.06 -17.15 -11.91
C PRO A 166 3.44 -17.11 -11.24
N ARG A 167 4.31 -18.07 -11.57
CA ARG A 167 5.65 -18.16 -10.98
C ARG A 167 6.48 -16.89 -11.17
N ALA A 168 6.40 -16.27 -12.35
CA ALA A 168 7.11 -15.02 -12.63
C ALA A 168 6.65 -13.88 -11.71
N PHE A 169 5.34 -13.78 -11.46
CA PHE A 169 4.76 -12.80 -10.54
C PHE A 169 5.28 -13.02 -9.11
N SER A 170 5.29 -14.26 -8.63
CA SER A 170 5.79 -14.57 -7.29
C SER A 170 7.30 -14.31 -7.14
N LEU A 171 8.09 -14.55 -8.19
CA LEU A 171 9.52 -14.21 -8.17
C LEU A 171 9.75 -12.69 -8.13
N PHE A 172 8.98 -11.94 -8.92
CA PHE A 172 9.01 -10.48 -8.86
C PHE A 172 8.61 -9.95 -7.48
N GLY A 173 7.64 -10.59 -6.83
CA GLY A 173 7.26 -10.25 -5.45
C GLY A 173 8.39 -10.38 -4.42
N PHE A 174 9.40 -11.23 -4.62
CA PHE A 174 10.58 -11.22 -3.75
C PHE A 174 11.45 -9.96 -3.91
N VAL A 175 11.53 -9.41 -5.12
CA VAL A 175 12.25 -8.13 -5.36
C VAL A 175 11.54 -7.00 -4.64
N VAL A 176 10.22 -6.93 -4.79
CA VAL A 176 9.37 -5.95 -4.10
C VAL A 176 9.50 -6.12 -2.59
N GLY A 177 9.34 -7.35 -2.08
CA GLY A 177 9.44 -7.67 -0.67
C GLY A 177 10.80 -7.30 -0.06
N ALA A 178 11.90 -7.62 -0.74
CA ALA A 178 13.24 -7.27 -0.31
C ALA A 178 13.46 -5.75 -0.23
N ALA A 179 12.97 -4.99 -1.22
CA ALA A 179 13.04 -3.53 -1.20
C ALA A 179 12.34 -2.95 0.04
N GLY A 180 11.15 -3.46 0.37
CA GLY A 180 10.40 -3.04 1.56
C GLY A 180 11.09 -3.42 2.87
N LEU A 181 11.70 -4.60 2.94
CA LEU A 181 12.44 -5.03 4.13
C LEU A 181 13.67 -4.17 4.41
N ILE A 182 14.36 -3.72 3.37
CA ILE A 182 15.59 -2.93 3.50
C ILE A 182 15.30 -1.52 4.05
N THR A 183 14.05 -1.02 4.00
CA THR A 183 13.73 0.33 4.47
C THR A 183 14.00 0.55 5.96
N VAL A 184 14.09 -0.52 6.75
CA VAL A 184 14.42 -0.44 8.18
C VAL A 184 15.89 -0.07 8.43
N VAL A 185 16.76 -0.24 7.43
CA VAL A 185 18.18 0.10 7.53
C VAL A 185 18.33 1.59 7.21
N PRO A 186 18.73 2.47 8.16
CA PRO A 186 18.72 3.92 7.94
C PRO A 186 19.49 4.36 6.70
N ALA A 187 20.67 3.77 6.45
CA ALA A 187 21.51 4.10 5.30
C ALA A 187 20.90 3.69 3.93
N LEU A 188 19.88 2.83 3.93
CA LEU A 188 19.22 2.32 2.73
C LEU A 188 17.71 2.63 2.71
N GLY A 189 17.21 3.37 3.71
CA GLY A 189 15.79 3.63 3.93
C GLY A 189 15.11 4.24 2.71
N GLU A 190 15.68 5.36 2.25
CA GLU A 190 15.19 6.14 1.13
C GLU A 190 15.22 5.35 -0.20
N ILE A 191 16.35 4.74 -0.52
CA ILE A 191 16.50 3.92 -1.74
C ILE A 191 15.56 2.72 -1.69
N GLY A 192 15.44 2.05 -0.55
CA GLY A 192 14.50 0.95 -0.34
C GLY A 192 13.06 1.39 -0.58
N GLY A 193 12.65 2.54 -0.02
CA GLY A 193 11.31 3.11 -0.19
C GLY A 193 11.02 3.46 -1.65
N MET A 194 11.95 4.10 -2.35
CA MET A 194 11.82 4.41 -3.78
C MET A 194 11.65 3.14 -4.63
N VAL A 195 12.52 2.15 -4.43
CA VAL A 195 12.43 0.88 -5.17
C VAL A 195 11.14 0.13 -4.83
N PHE A 196 10.74 0.12 -3.55
CA PHE A 196 9.50 -0.48 -3.12
C PHE A 196 8.30 0.17 -3.79
N GLY A 197 8.15 1.50 -3.72
CA GLY A 197 7.02 2.22 -4.33
C GLY A 197 6.92 1.99 -5.85
N LEU A 198 8.04 2.10 -6.58
CA LEU A 198 8.05 1.88 -8.03
C LEU A 198 7.70 0.44 -8.42
N THR A 199 8.27 -0.53 -7.72
CA THR A 199 8.01 -1.95 -8.00
C THR A 199 6.63 -2.38 -7.52
N GLN A 200 6.10 -1.77 -6.45
CA GLN A 200 4.73 -1.98 -5.96
C GLN A 200 3.69 -1.56 -6.98
N ILE A 201 3.86 -0.43 -7.68
CA ILE A 201 2.93 -0.02 -8.75
C ILE A 201 2.77 -1.14 -9.78
N VAL A 202 3.89 -1.67 -10.26
CA VAL A 202 3.90 -2.77 -11.23
C VAL A 202 3.28 -4.04 -10.63
N TRP A 203 3.62 -4.34 -9.37
CA TRP A 203 3.14 -5.52 -8.67
C TRP A 203 1.61 -5.49 -8.48
N PHE A 204 1.07 -4.39 -7.97
CA PHE A 204 -0.37 -4.18 -7.79
C PHE A 204 -1.12 -4.18 -9.11
N ALA A 205 -0.60 -3.52 -10.14
CA ALA A 205 -1.22 -3.52 -11.46
C ALA A 205 -1.31 -4.94 -12.04
N TRP A 206 -0.20 -5.69 -12.00
CA TRP A 206 -0.16 -7.07 -12.49
C TRP A 206 -1.07 -7.98 -11.65
N LEU A 207 -1.07 -7.84 -10.33
CA LEU A 207 -1.96 -8.60 -9.46
C LEU A 207 -3.43 -8.32 -9.78
N GLY A 208 -3.80 -7.04 -9.89
CA GLY A 208 -5.15 -6.60 -10.19
C GLY A 208 -5.68 -7.21 -11.49
N ILE A 209 -4.88 -7.13 -12.56
CA ILE A 209 -5.19 -7.78 -13.84
C ILE A 209 -5.34 -9.30 -13.67
N THR A 210 -4.44 -9.94 -12.93
CA THR A 210 -4.47 -11.40 -12.69
C THR A 210 -5.73 -11.83 -11.93
N LEU A 211 -6.19 -11.05 -10.95
CA LEU A 211 -7.41 -11.36 -10.18
C LEU A 211 -8.69 -11.11 -10.98
N LEU A 212 -8.68 -10.17 -11.94
CA LEU A 212 -9.82 -9.87 -12.80
C LEU A 212 -9.96 -10.86 -13.97
N GLN A 213 -8.88 -11.49 -14.39
CA GLN A 213 -8.92 -12.54 -15.41
C GLN A 213 -9.61 -13.79 -14.85
N GLN A 214 -10.77 -14.17 -15.41
CA GLN A 214 -11.39 -15.45 -15.08
C GLN A 214 -10.49 -16.60 -15.56
N PRO A 215 -10.41 -17.72 -14.82
CA PRO A 215 -9.86 -18.94 -15.40
C PRO A 215 -10.63 -19.20 -16.69
N LYS A 216 -9.94 -19.35 -17.83
CA LYS A 216 -10.57 -19.92 -19.03
C LYS A 216 -11.15 -21.26 -18.59
N SER A 217 -12.46 -21.32 -18.41
CA SER A 217 -13.15 -22.60 -18.32
C SER A 217 -12.76 -23.30 -19.60
N ALA A 218 -12.04 -24.42 -19.51
CA ALA A 218 -11.87 -25.30 -20.65
C ALA A 218 -13.28 -25.64 -21.10
N ILE A 219 -13.71 -25.03 -22.21
CA ILE A 219 -14.91 -25.47 -22.91
C ILE A 219 -14.53 -26.88 -23.35
N GLN A 220 -15.02 -27.87 -22.60
CA GLN A 220 -15.08 -29.23 -23.12
C GLN A 220 -16.03 -29.15 -24.30
N ASP A 221 -15.46 -29.01 -25.50
CA ASP A 221 -16.09 -29.48 -26.72
C ASP A 221 -16.32 -30.98 -26.51
N VAL A 222 -17.48 -31.35 -25.97
CA VAL A 222 -17.99 -32.71 -26.05
C VAL A 222 -18.62 -32.81 -27.44
N PRO A 223 -18.05 -33.55 -28.40
CA PRO A 223 -18.73 -33.79 -29.67
C PRO A 223 -20.00 -34.57 -29.34
N SER A 224 -21.16 -34.08 -29.78
CA SER A 224 -22.39 -34.85 -29.72
C SER A 224 -22.18 -36.15 -30.51
N PRO A 225 -22.47 -37.34 -29.93
CA PRO A 225 -22.48 -38.55 -30.73
C PRO A 225 -23.64 -38.43 -31.74
N ALA A 226 -23.28 -38.33 -33.01
CA ALA A 226 -24.21 -38.54 -34.10
C ALA A 226 -24.60 -40.02 -34.08
N PHE A 227 -25.77 -40.33 -33.52
CA PHE A 227 -26.44 -41.59 -33.79
C PHE A 227 -27.22 -41.43 -35.09
N GLY A 228 -26.73 -42.09 -36.13
CA GLY A 228 -27.41 -42.40 -37.38
C GLY A 228 -27.28 -43.88 -37.65
#